data_AF-A0A9E1VPP1-F1
#
_entry.id   AF-A0A9E1VPP1-F1
#
_cell.length_a   1.000
_cell.length_b   1.000
_cell.length_c   1.000
_cell.angle_alpha   90.00
_cell.angle_beta   90.00
_cell.angle_gamma   90.00
#
_symmetry.space_group_name_H-M   'P 1'
#
loop_
_entity.id
_entity.type
_entity.pdbx_description
1 polymer ?
#
loop_
_entity_poly.entity_id
_entity_poly.type
_entity_poly.pdbx_seq_one_letter_code
_entity_poly.pdbx_strand_id
1 'polypeptide(L)'
;MKKDAPPILVKKCKEDGYVLFPKVGSNGGSINPEEQLELYRLYSAIYQKLTKSISNRLENELYYEKDIVKDIVAHTLPVLLKIFFDLSFRVKKSIDKNNNSLSLIKMPSTIRLDTIDDFAGKAKSDANFNAELIYIIGKCFGLDDSMATINYKKEITHQKTFINNNSRLYKRTILNGVVMRLKKTYYYFRNMFLTPEFGVLNISTLDAPLTIKGLYGKVFKRISLNVEIPKKEYNIDLRNNIFNYMDFDIIEIDILLNKLKLDYKTKILYKKGLANFLREFYPRHSLEMFKGHVDALNKCLDKSIKVIITGCQADTKSAYLLSIARKRKIKIFSLQHGGYLGYMQNGY
;
A
#
# COMPACT_ATOMS: atom_id res chain seq x y z
N MET A 1 -22.81 -36.40 -15.50
CA MET A 1 -21.79 -35.33 -15.42
C MET A 1 -21.90 -34.69 -14.05
N LYS A 2 -20.82 -34.67 -13.25
CA LYS A 2 -20.79 -33.83 -12.03
C LYS A 2 -20.92 -32.38 -12.50
N LYS A 3 -21.88 -31.61 -11.97
CA LYS A 3 -21.88 -30.16 -12.15
C LYS A 3 -20.61 -29.63 -11.50
N ASP A 4 -19.79 -28.92 -12.26
CA ASP A 4 -18.61 -28.26 -11.72
C ASP A 4 -19.04 -27.29 -10.62
N ALA A 5 -18.30 -27.28 -9.52
CA ALA A 5 -18.53 -26.40 -8.39
C ALA A 5 -18.52 -24.93 -8.86
N PRO A 6 -19.52 -24.09 -8.51
CA PRO A 6 -19.57 -22.71 -8.95
C PRO A 6 -18.30 -21.93 -8.55
N PRO A 7 -17.73 -21.12 -9.46
CA PRO A 7 -16.50 -20.41 -9.19
C PRO A 7 -16.70 -19.18 -8.29
N ILE A 8 -15.62 -18.80 -7.60
CA ILE A 8 -15.53 -17.52 -6.89
C ILE A 8 -15.07 -16.43 -7.86
N LEU A 9 -15.85 -15.35 -7.96
CA LEU A 9 -15.73 -14.31 -8.98
C LEU A 9 -15.58 -12.90 -8.38
N VAL A 10 -15.08 -11.97 -9.19
CA VAL A 10 -15.15 -10.53 -8.95
C VAL A 10 -16.39 -9.99 -9.69
N LYS A 11 -16.95 -8.86 -9.26
CA LYS A 11 -18.31 -8.32 -9.58
C LYS A 11 -18.74 -8.26 -11.07
N LYS A 12 -17.89 -8.59 -12.05
CA LYS A 12 -18.09 -8.30 -13.48
C LYS A 12 -17.57 -9.38 -14.43
N CYS A 13 -18.23 -10.53 -14.47
CA CYS A 13 -17.96 -11.57 -15.46
C CYS A 13 -19.26 -12.00 -16.16
N LYS A 14 -19.14 -12.61 -17.34
CA LYS A 14 -20.27 -13.16 -18.10
C LYS A 14 -20.77 -14.51 -17.56
N GLU A 15 -19.99 -15.11 -16.65
CA GLU A 15 -20.24 -16.41 -16.03
C GLU A 15 -20.94 -16.24 -14.68
N ASP A 16 -21.78 -17.21 -14.30
CA ASP A 16 -22.44 -17.27 -13.00
C ASP A 16 -21.46 -17.65 -11.86
N GLY A 17 -21.45 -16.90 -10.75
CA GLY A 17 -20.65 -17.22 -9.55
C GLY A 17 -20.65 -16.16 -8.45
N TYR A 18 -19.83 -16.36 -7.41
CA TYR A 18 -19.92 -15.58 -6.15
C TYR A 18 -18.99 -14.37 -6.11
N VAL A 19 -19.55 -13.17 -5.86
CA VAL A 19 -18.83 -11.89 -5.94
C VAL A 19 -18.14 -11.51 -4.61
N LEU A 20 -16.81 -11.32 -4.58
CA LEU A 20 -16.10 -10.93 -3.33
C LEU A 20 -15.93 -9.41 -3.09
N PHE A 21 -16.01 -8.58 -4.14
CA PHE A 21 -15.97 -7.11 -4.02
C PHE A 21 -17.26 -6.45 -4.51
N PRO A 22 -18.25 -6.23 -3.64
CA PRO A 22 -19.18 -5.14 -3.86
C PRO A 22 -18.41 -3.82 -3.88
N LYS A 23 -18.59 -3.02 -4.94
CA LYS A 23 -18.90 -1.60 -4.67
C LYS A 23 -20.04 -1.63 -3.66
N VAL A 24 -19.80 -1.05 -2.48
CA VAL A 24 -20.71 -0.86 -1.34
C VAL A 24 -22.16 -1.31 -1.66
N GLY A 25 -22.60 -2.42 -1.07
CA GLY A 25 -24.04 -2.73 -0.98
C GLY A 25 -24.62 -3.93 -1.74
N SER A 26 -23.86 -4.84 -2.37
CA SER A 26 -24.51 -6.03 -2.98
C SER A 26 -23.60 -7.25 -3.20
N ASN A 27 -23.95 -8.35 -2.54
CA ASN A 27 -23.58 -9.76 -2.82
C ASN A 27 -22.20 -10.29 -2.44
N GLY A 28 -21.34 -9.52 -1.75
CA GLY A 28 -20.13 -10.07 -1.12
C GLY A 28 -20.30 -10.37 0.36
N GLY A 29 -19.47 -11.27 0.90
CA GLY A 29 -19.36 -11.47 2.35
C GLY A 29 -19.00 -10.14 3.03
N SER A 30 -19.99 -9.45 3.59
CA SER A 30 -19.77 -8.23 4.35
C SER A 30 -19.14 -8.58 5.69
N ILE A 31 -18.13 -7.81 6.09
CA ILE A 31 -17.63 -7.77 7.47
C ILE A 31 -18.38 -6.62 8.11
N ASN A 32 -19.13 -6.89 9.18
CA ASN A 32 -19.86 -5.83 9.86
C ASN A 32 -18.88 -4.94 10.67
N PRO A 33 -19.28 -3.73 11.09
CA PRO A 33 -18.35 -2.81 11.75
C PRO A 33 -17.72 -3.34 13.05
N GLU A 34 -18.48 -4.09 13.85
CA GLU A 34 -18.02 -4.66 15.12
C GLU A 34 -16.96 -5.75 14.90
N GLU A 35 -17.22 -6.68 13.97
CA GLU A 35 -16.28 -7.70 13.52
C GLU A 35 -15.04 -7.05 12.91
N GLN A 36 -15.20 -5.96 12.17
CA GLN A 36 -14.09 -5.21 11.59
C GLN A 36 -13.17 -4.60 12.66
N LEU A 37 -13.74 -4.08 13.76
CA LEU A 37 -12.97 -3.55 14.88
C LEU A 37 -12.21 -4.65 15.63
N GLU A 38 -12.84 -5.80 15.84
CA GLU A 38 -12.21 -6.97 16.45
C GLU A 38 -11.03 -7.47 15.60
N LEU A 39 -11.25 -7.63 14.30
CA LEU A 39 -10.21 -8.02 13.35
C LEU A 39 -9.07 -7.00 13.31
N TYR A 40 -9.37 -5.70 13.34
CA TYR A 40 -8.34 -4.67 13.37
C TYR A 40 -7.39 -4.79 14.57
N ARG A 41 -7.92 -5.10 15.76
CA ARG A 41 -7.11 -5.32 16.97
C ARG A 41 -6.22 -6.54 16.81
N LEU A 42 -6.77 -7.65 16.33
CA LEU A 42 -6.02 -8.89 16.11
C LEU A 42 -4.91 -8.71 15.07
N TYR A 43 -5.25 -8.07 13.95
CA TYR A 43 -4.29 -7.77 12.88
C TYR A 43 -3.14 -6.89 13.38
N SER A 44 -3.45 -5.86 14.17
CA SER A 44 -2.44 -4.96 14.73
C SER A 44 -1.40 -5.72 15.58
N ALA A 45 -1.84 -6.70 16.39
CA ALA A 45 -0.95 -7.54 17.17
C ALA A 45 -0.06 -8.44 16.29
N ILE A 46 -0.65 -9.05 15.25
CA ILE A 46 0.10 -9.83 14.25
C ILE A 46 1.16 -8.96 13.57
N TYR A 47 0.78 -7.74 13.14
CA TYR A 47 1.68 -6.83 12.42
C TYR A 47 2.89 -6.45 13.26
N GLN A 48 2.70 -6.16 14.56
CA GLN A 48 3.80 -5.82 15.45
C GLN A 48 4.83 -6.96 15.57
N LYS A 49 4.35 -8.20 15.78
CA LYS A 49 5.23 -9.37 15.92
C LYS A 49 5.96 -9.71 14.64
N LEU A 50 5.25 -9.76 13.52
CA LEU A 50 5.85 -10.09 12.22
C LEU A 50 6.78 -8.98 11.72
N THR A 51 6.45 -7.71 11.93
CA THR A 51 7.34 -6.59 11.60
C THR A 51 8.66 -6.73 12.36
N LYS A 52 8.61 -7.03 13.66
CA LYS A 52 9.83 -7.24 14.46
C LYS A 52 10.64 -8.42 13.94
N SER A 53 10.01 -9.58 13.71
CA SER A 53 10.70 -10.79 13.23
C SER A 53 11.37 -10.57 11.87
N ILE A 54 10.61 -10.08 10.89
CA ILE A 54 11.08 -9.86 9.52
C ILE A 54 12.15 -8.76 9.48
N SER A 55 12.00 -7.69 10.26
CA SER A 55 13.02 -6.63 10.33
C SER A 55 14.35 -7.15 10.85
N ASN A 56 14.34 -7.94 11.92
CA ASN A 56 15.57 -8.54 12.47
C ASN A 56 16.27 -9.44 11.44
N ARG A 57 15.50 -10.21 10.66
CA ARG A 57 16.07 -11.09 9.63
C ARG A 57 16.66 -10.29 8.46
N LEU A 58 15.96 -9.26 8.00
CA LEU A 58 16.45 -8.35 6.96
C LEU A 58 17.72 -7.60 7.38
N GLU A 59 17.78 -7.17 8.64
CA GLU A 59 18.98 -6.56 9.23
C GLU A 59 20.19 -7.51 9.11
N ASN A 60 20.00 -8.78 9.48
CA ASN A 60 21.06 -9.79 9.46
C ASN A 60 21.50 -10.21 8.05
N GLU A 61 20.55 -10.41 7.12
CA GLU A 61 20.85 -10.90 5.77
C GLU A 61 21.49 -9.83 4.88
N LEU A 62 21.18 -8.56 5.10
CA LEU A 62 21.48 -7.48 4.14
C LEU A 62 22.36 -6.37 4.71
N TYR A 63 22.80 -6.48 5.98
CA TYR A 63 23.57 -5.46 6.70
C TYR A 63 22.95 -4.06 6.60
N TYR A 64 21.61 -4.02 6.67
CA TYR A 64 20.86 -2.78 6.56
C TYR A 64 20.77 -2.06 7.90
N GLU A 65 20.60 -0.74 7.84
CA GLU A 65 20.43 0.08 9.04
C GLU A 65 19.08 -0.23 9.71
N LYS A 66 19.15 -0.73 10.94
CA LYS A 66 18.00 -1.24 11.72
C LYS A 66 16.77 -0.34 11.70
N ASP A 67 16.93 0.95 11.98
CA ASP A 67 15.80 1.88 12.07
C ASP A 67 15.10 2.06 10.72
N ILE A 68 15.87 2.15 9.64
CA ILE A 68 15.33 2.27 8.29
C ILE A 68 14.62 0.97 7.90
N VAL A 69 15.21 -0.19 8.17
CA VAL A 69 14.58 -1.50 7.89
C VAL A 69 13.23 -1.58 8.58
N LYS A 70 13.22 -1.31 9.89
CA LYS A 70 12.00 -1.39 10.70
C LYS A 70 10.90 -0.49 10.15
N ASP A 71 11.23 0.74 9.78
CA ASP A 71 10.26 1.69 9.23
C ASP A 71 9.70 1.23 7.87
N ILE A 72 10.53 0.68 6.99
CA ILE A 72 10.10 0.18 5.67
C ILE A 72 9.27 -1.09 5.78
N VAL A 73 9.65 -2.02 6.65
CA VAL A 73 8.85 -3.23 6.93
C VAL A 73 7.51 -2.82 7.54
N ALA A 74 7.49 -1.89 8.50
CA ALA A 74 6.27 -1.38 9.13
C ALA A 74 5.36 -0.61 8.13
N HIS A 75 5.94 -0.01 7.10
CA HIS A 75 5.18 0.61 6.02
C HIS A 75 4.59 -0.42 5.04
N THR A 76 5.35 -1.48 4.74
CA THR A 76 5.02 -2.44 3.66
C THR A 76 4.14 -3.60 4.14
N LEU A 77 4.57 -4.29 5.20
CA LEU A 77 4.00 -5.57 5.63
C LEU A 77 2.54 -5.46 6.08
N PRO A 78 2.12 -4.47 6.90
CA PRO A 78 0.74 -4.36 7.33
C PRO A 78 -0.26 -4.24 6.18
N VAL A 79 0.12 -3.56 5.09
CA VAL A 79 -0.76 -3.38 3.92
C VAL A 79 -1.00 -4.71 3.19
N LEU A 80 0.08 -5.48 2.96
CA LEU A 80 0.00 -6.82 2.36
C LEU A 80 -0.87 -7.75 3.20
N LEU A 81 -0.58 -7.83 4.50
CA LEU A 81 -1.28 -8.72 5.42
C LEU A 81 -2.74 -8.32 5.58
N LYS A 82 -3.06 -7.02 5.65
CA LYS A 82 -4.44 -6.54 5.72
C LYS A 82 -5.25 -7.02 4.53
N ILE A 83 -4.71 -6.85 3.31
CA ILE A 83 -5.38 -7.29 2.09
C ILE A 83 -5.58 -8.81 2.11
N PHE A 84 -4.54 -9.58 2.48
CA PHE A 84 -4.61 -11.04 2.56
C PHE A 84 -5.66 -11.51 3.59
N PHE A 85 -5.66 -10.96 4.80
CA PHE A 85 -6.59 -11.36 5.86
C PHE A 85 -8.04 -10.93 5.56
N ASP A 86 -8.26 -9.69 5.11
CA ASP A 86 -9.59 -9.22 4.72
C ASP A 86 -10.20 -10.08 3.61
N LEU A 87 -9.39 -10.45 2.61
CA LEU A 87 -9.80 -11.37 1.55
C LEU A 87 -10.06 -12.78 2.07
N SER A 88 -9.22 -13.29 2.97
CA SER A 88 -9.38 -14.61 3.59
C SER A 88 -10.72 -14.75 4.32
N PHE A 89 -11.12 -13.73 5.09
CA PHE A 89 -12.44 -13.73 5.73
C PHE A 89 -13.58 -13.73 4.71
N ARG A 90 -13.46 -12.95 3.64
CA ARG A 90 -14.48 -12.89 2.60
C ARG A 90 -14.61 -14.21 1.84
N VAL A 91 -13.49 -14.81 1.46
CA VAL A 91 -13.43 -16.14 0.84
C VAL A 91 -14.07 -17.17 1.77
N LYS A 92 -13.68 -17.19 3.05
CA LYS A 92 -14.24 -18.13 4.03
C LYS A 92 -15.75 -17.97 4.19
N LYS A 93 -16.26 -16.75 4.31
CA LYS A 93 -17.71 -16.50 4.36
C LYS A 93 -18.43 -17.00 3.11
N SER A 94 -17.83 -16.87 1.93
CA SER A 94 -18.41 -17.43 0.71
C SER A 94 -18.41 -18.95 0.71
N ILE A 95 -17.33 -19.58 1.16
CA ILE A 95 -17.22 -21.03 1.33
C ILE A 95 -18.33 -21.55 2.27
N ASP A 96 -18.50 -20.91 3.43
CA ASP A 96 -19.49 -21.29 4.44
C ASP A 96 -20.93 -21.15 3.94
N LYS A 97 -21.24 -20.07 3.22
CA LYS A 97 -22.57 -19.86 2.63
C LYS A 97 -22.96 -20.91 1.59
N ASN A 98 -21.99 -21.64 1.04
CA ASN A 98 -22.18 -22.55 -0.07
C ASN A 98 -21.76 -23.99 0.25
N ASN A 99 -21.74 -24.36 1.53
CA ASN A 99 -21.46 -25.74 1.97
C ASN A 99 -20.19 -26.32 1.35
N ASN A 100 -19.12 -25.51 1.23
CA ASN A 100 -17.83 -25.90 0.62
C ASN A 100 -17.87 -26.31 -0.86
N SER A 101 -18.92 -25.96 -1.61
CA SER A 101 -19.10 -26.35 -3.02
C SER A 101 -18.52 -25.35 -4.04
N LEU A 102 -17.42 -24.65 -3.71
CA LEU A 102 -16.85 -23.60 -4.56
C LEU A 102 -15.57 -24.05 -5.28
N SER A 103 -15.31 -23.48 -6.45
CA SER A 103 -14.06 -23.65 -7.20
C SER A 103 -13.32 -22.33 -7.44
N LEU A 104 -12.06 -22.41 -7.87
CA LEU A 104 -11.19 -21.27 -8.11
C LEU A 104 -10.80 -21.14 -9.57
N ILE A 105 -10.87 -19.92 -10.10
CA ILE A 105 -10.43 -19.67 -11.46
C ILE A 105 -8.99 -19.15 -11.44
N LYS A 106 -8.11 -19.86 -12.13
CA LYS A 106 -6.73 -19.43 -12.31
C LYS A 106 -6.66 -18.29 -13.32
N MET A 107 -6.22 -17.13 -12.86
CA MET A 107 -5.95 -15.98 -13.74
C MET A 107 -4.60 -16.13 -14.43
N PRO A 108 -4.43 -15.58 -15.64
CA PRO A 108 -3.10 -15.37 -16.22
C PRO A 108 -2.25 -14.58 -15.21
N SER A 109 -1.02 -15.05 -14.96
CA SER A 109 -0.11 -14.44 -13.99
C SER A 109 -0.03 -12.94 -14.24
N THR A 110 -0.28 -12.14 -13.20
CA THR A 110 -0.17 -10.69 -13.34
C THR A 110 1.26 -10.21 -13.12
N ILE A 111 1.50 -8.98 -13.55
CA ILE A 111 2.77 -8.28 -13.38
C ILE A 111 3.02 -8.07 -11.89
N ARG A 112 4.11 -8.65 -11.40
CA ARG A 112 4.72 -8.39 -10.10
C ARG A 112 4.90 -6.89 -9.86
N LEU A 113 4.56 -6.43 -8.66
CA LEU A 113 4.46 -5.01 -8.34
C LEU A 113 5.66 -4.55 -7.52
N ASP A 114 6.24 -3.43 -7.95
CA ASP A 114 7.51 -2.95 -7.40
C ASP A 114 7.35 -2.16 -6.11
N THR A 115 6.17 -1.57 -5.87
CA THR A 115 5.86 -0.73 -4.71
C THR A 115 4.64 -1.26 -3.96
N ILE A 116 4.54 -0.96 -2.66
CA ILE A 116 3.35 -1.31 -1.88
C ILE A 116 2.13 -0.47 -2.30
N ASP A 117 2.37 0.75 -2.77
CA ASP A 117 1.34 1.67 -3.26
C ASP A 117 0.67 1.12 -4.52
N ASP A 118 1.45 0.60 -5.47
CA ASP A 118 0.94 -0.04 -6.67
C ASP A 118 0.18 -1.33 -6.35
N PHE A 119 0.71 -2.14 -5.41
CA PHE A 119 0.02 -3.32 -4.91
C PHE A 119 -1.35 -2.99 -4.32
N ALA A 120 -1.41 -2.05 -3.39
CA ALA A 120 -2.65 -1.63 -2.76
C ALA A 120 -3.62 -1.00 -3.77
N GLY A 121 -3.11 -0.22 -4.72
CA GLY A 121 -3.88 0.39 -5.79
C GLY A 121 -4.52 -0.65 -6.70
N LYS A 122 -3.74 -1.62 -7.20
CA LYS A 122 -4.25 -2.71 -8.04
C LYS A 122 -5.21 -3.62 -7.29
N ALA A 123 -4.89 -4.02 -6.05
CA ALA A 123 -5.76 -4.90 -5.25
C ALA A 123 -7.18 -4.33 -5.08
N LYS A 124 -7.32 -2.99 -5.05
CA LYS A 124 -8.60 -2.30 -4.91
C LYS A 124 -9.34 -2.05 -6.23
N SER A 125 -8.62 -1.87 -7.34
CA SER A 125 -9.19 -1.33 -8.59
C SER A 125 -9.12 -2.26 -9.78
N ASP A 126 -8.20 -3.23 -9.79
CA ASP A 126 -7.98 -4.17 -10.88
C ASP A 126 -8.66 -5.51 -10.56
N ALA A 127 -9.70 -5.84 -11.34
CA ALA A 127 -10.49 -7.06 -11.14
C ALA A 127 -9.70 -8.34 -11.46
N ASN A 128 -8.78 -8.30 -12.44
CA ASN A 128 -7.95 -9.46 -12.78
C ASN A 128 -6.94 -9.74 -11.65
N PHE A 129 -6.27 -8.69 -11.17
CA PHE A 129 -5.36 -8.81 -10.03
C PHE A 129 -6.08 -9.29 -8.78
N ASN A 130 -7.27 -8.76 -8.52
CA ASN A 130 -8.09 -9.20 -7.40
C ASN A 130 -8.48 -10.68 -7.50
N ALA A 131 -8.86 -11.16 -8.69
CA ALA A 131 -9.17 -12.56 -8.93
C ALA A 131 -7.95 -13.47 -8.73
N GLU A 132 -6.74 -13.02 -9.08
CA GLU A 132 -5.50 -13.75 -8.75
C GLU A 132 -5.28 -13.85 -7.23
N LEU A 133 -5.52 -12.77 -6.48
CA LEU A 133 -5.45 -12.81 -5.02
C LEU A 133 -6.47 -13.81 -4.43
N ILE A 134 -7.68 -13.83 -4.98
CA ILE A 134 -8.74 -14.79 -4.60
C ILE A 134 -8.31 -16.22 -4.90
N TYR A 135 -7.71 -16.46 -6.07
CA TYR A 135 -7.17 -17.78 -6.43
C TYR A 135 -6.14 -18.23 -5.39
N ILE A 136 -5.13 -17.40 -5.11
CA ILE A 136 -4.04 -17.73 -4.16
C ILE A 136 -4.59 -18.00 -2.76
N ILE A 137 -5.49 -17.14 -2.27
CA ILE A 137 -6.09 -17.28 -0.94
C ILE A 137 -7.04 -18.48 -0.89
N GLY A 138 -7.80 -18.73 -1.95
CA GLY A 138 -8.67 -19.89 -2.04
C GLY A 138 -7.90 -21.20 -1.94
N LYS A 139 -6.71 -21.30 -2.54
CA LYS A 139 -5.84 -22.48 -2.41
C LYS A 139 -5.44 -22.72 -0.95
N CYS A 140 -5.31 -21.68 -0.13
CA CYS A 140 -5.07 -21.82 1.31
C CYS A 140 -6.22 -22.53 2.04
N PHE A 141 -7.44 -22.45 1.51
CA PHE A 141 -8.62 -23.16 2.02
C PHE A 141 -8.85 -24.53 1.34
N GLY A 142 -7.92 -24.99 0.51
CA GLY A 142 -7.99 -26.30 -0.14
C GLY A 142 -9.00 -26.39 -1.28
N LEU A 143 -9.42 -25.27 -1.86
CA LEU A 143 -10.35 -25.29 -2.99
C LEU A 143 -9.66 -25.77 -4.28
N ASP A 144 -10.46 -26.45 -5.11
CA ASP A 144 -10.02 -27.00 -6.39
C ASP A 144 -10.07 -25.96 -7.52
N ASP A 145 -9.25 -26.19 -8.53
CA ASP A 145 -9.19 -25.35 -9.71
C ASP A 145 -10.40 -25.61 -10.60
N SER A 146 -10.98 -24.54 -11.13
CA SER A 146 -12.03 -24.56 -12.14
C SER A 146 -11.41 -24.65 -13.52
N MET A 147 -12.09 -25.33 -14.45
CA MET A 147 -11.74 -25.34 -15.87
C MET A 147 -12.15 -24.05 -16.60
N ALA A 148 -12.95 -23.19 -15.97
CA ALA A 148 -13.41 -21.94 -16.58
C ALA A 148 -12.24 -20.98 -16.81
N THR A 149 -12.32 -20.19 -17.89
CA THR A 149 -11.43 -19.05 -18.12
C THR A 149 -12.25 -17.77 -18.16
N ILE A 150 -11.84 -16.77 -17.39
CA ILE A 150 -12.55 -15.49 -17.30
C ILE A 150 -11.60 -14.35 -17.59
N ASN A 151 -12.07 -13.40 -18.38
CA ASN A 151 -11.41 -12.13 -18.60
C ASN A 151 -12.33 -11.00 -18.12
N TYR A 152 -11.93 -10.31 -17.05
CA TYR A 152 -12.66 -9.15 -16.58
C TYR A 152 -12.43 -8.01 -17.55
N LYS A 153 -13.50 -7.53 -18.20
CA LYS A 153 -13.41 -6.31 -19.01
C LYS A 153 -13.02 -5.16 -18.10
N LYS A 154 -11.85 -4.57 -18.33
CA LYS A 154 -11.42 -3.34 -17.68
C LYS A 154 -12.41 -2.25 -18.08
N GLU A 155 -13.32 -1.91 -17.16
CA GLU A 155 -14.10 -0.70 -17.35
C GLU A 155 -13.13 0.47 -17.35
N ILE A 156 -13.21 1.27 -18.40
CA ILE A 156 -12.54 2.55 -18.45
C ILE A 156 -13.25 3.44 -17.43
N THR A 157 -12.86 3.33 -16.16
CA THR A 157 -13.19 4.32 -15.15
C THR A 157 -12.23 5.49 -15.31
N HIS A 158 -12.15 6.05 -16.53
CA HIS A 158 -11.80 7.46 -16.60
C HIS A 158 -12.96 8.17 -15.89
N GLN A 159 -12.78 8.46 -14.60
CA GLN A 159 -13.25 9.76 -14.17
C GLN A 159 -12.69 10.72 -15.20
N LYS A 160 -13.56 11.27 -16.07
CA LYS A 160 -13.24 12.43 -16.91
C LYS A 160 -12.53 13.38 -15.96
N THR A 161 -11.20 13.45 -16.09
CA THR A 161 -10.25 14.21 -15.28
C THR A 161 -10.88 14.86 -14.06
N PHE A 162 -10.58 14.39 -12.84
CA PHE A 162 -10.88 15.17 -11.65
C PHE A 162 -10.22 16.55 -11.84
N ILE A 163 -10.96 17.54 -12.33
CA ILE A 163 -10.45 18.90 -12.54
C ILE A 163 -10.39 19.46 -11.14
N ASN A 164 -9.20 19.39 -10.55
CA ASN A 164 -8.94 20.01 -9.26
C ASN A 164 -9.10 21.53 -9.44
N ASN A 165 -10.30 22.06 -9.20
CA ASN A 165 -10.54 23.49 -9.23
C ASN A 165 -9.79 24.23 -8.09
N ASN A 166 -9.34 23.50 -7.06
CA ASN A 166 -8.53 24.03 -5.98
C ASN A 166 -7.02 24.13 -6.33
N SER A 167 -6.58 23.70 -7.52
CA SER A 167 -5.18 23.83 -7.94
C SER A 167 -4.87 25.15 -8.67
N ARG A 168 -5.88 25.96 -9.02
CA ARG A 168 -5.67 27.23 -9.73
C ARG A 168 -5.63 28.41 -8.78
N LEU A 169 -4.49 29.10 -8.81
CA LEU A 169 -4.12 30.21 -7.95
C LEU A 169 -4.64 31.59 -8.40
N TYR A 170 -5.27 31.65 -9.58
CA TYR A 170 -5.70 32.89 -10.22
C TYR A 170 -6.81 32.61 -11.24
N LYS A 171 -7.64 33.62 -11.54
CA LYS A 171 -8.67 33.53 -12.59
C LYS A 171 -8.01 33.27 -13.94
N ARG A 172 -8.52 32.29 -14.72
CA ARG A 172 -7.93 31.81 -15.98
C ARG A 172 -7.98 32.88 -17.08
N THR A 173 -7.02 33.80 -17.06
CA THR A 173 -6.77 34.77 -18.13
C THR A 173 -5.29 34.73 -18.51
N ILE A 174 -4.98 35.06 -19.77
CA ILE A 174 -3.60 35.11 -20.28
C ILE A 174 -2.76 36.05 -19.41
N LEU A 175 -3.30 37.24 -19.12
CA LEU A 175 -2.63 38.25 -18.30
C LEU A 175 -2.27 37.73 -16.90
N ASN A 176 -3.22 37.12 -16.19
CA ASN A 176 -2.95 36.57 -14.86
C ASN A 176 -1.91 35.45 -14.91
N GLY A 177 -1.91 34.65 -15.98
CA GLY A 177 -0.88 33.63 -16.21
C GLY A 177 0.52 34.22 -16.41
N VAL A 178 0.64 35.32 -17.14
CA VAL A 178 1.90 36.06 -17.31
C VAL A 178 2.36 36.68 -15.99
N VAL A 179 1.48 37.40 -15.28
CA VAL A 179 1.80 38.00 -13.96
C VAL A 179 2.29 36.95 -12.97
N MET A 180 1.65 35.78 -12.93
CA MET A 180 2.06 34.70 -12.03
C MET A 180 3.40 34.09 -12.41
N ARG A 181 3.73 33.98 -13.70
CA ARG A 181 5.07 33.55 -14.14
C ARG A 181 6.13 34.57 -13.73
N LEU A 182 5.90 35.86 -13.97
CA LEU A 182 6.82 36.93 -13.55
C LEU A 182 7.04 36.96 -12.04
N LYS A 183 5.97 36.82 -11.23
CA LYS A 183 6.08 36.72 -9.78
C LYS A 183 6.93 35.53 -9.34
N LYS A 184 6.74 34.35 -9.94
CA LYS A 184 7.55 33.16 -9.66
C LYS A 184 9.03 33.40 -9.98
N THR A 185 9.32 33.98 -11.14
CA THR A 185 10.68 34.30 -11.57
C THR A 185 11.34 35.31 -10.62
N TYR A 186 10.62 36.38 -10.24
CA TYR A 186 11.10 37.36 -9.27
C TYR A 186 11.46 36.71 -7.93
N TYR A 187 10.57 35.90 -7.36
CA TYR A 187 10.85 35.22 -6.09
C TYR A 187 11.99 34.20 -6.20
N TYR A 188 12.10 33.50 -7.32
CA TYR A 188 13.21 32.58 -7.59
C TYR A 188 14.56 33.31 -7.49
N PHE A 189 14.73 34.41 -8.23
CA PHE A 189 15.98 35.18 -8.19
C PHE A 189 16.23 35.84 -6.84
N ARG A 190 15.19 36.44 -6.25
CA ARG A 190 15.29 37.10 -4.93
C ARG A 190 15.74 36.12 -3.83
N ASN A 191 15.31 34.87 -3.90
CA ASN A 191 15.56 33.88 -2.86
C ASN A 191 16.78 32.99 -3.16
N MET A 192 17.49 33.18 -4.28
CA MET A 192 18.55 32.28 -4.73
C MET A 192 19.72 32.14 -3.73
N PHE A 193 19.99 33.20 -2.96
CA PHE A 193 21.08 33.23 -1.97
C PHE A 193 20.66 32.82 -0.56
N LEU A 194 19.40 32.44 -0.36
CA LEU A 194 18.89 32.01 0.93
C LEU A 194 19.02 30.50 1.10
N THR A 195 19.31 30.06 2.32
CA THR A 195 19.44 28.65 2.68
C THR A 195 18.20 28.19 3.45
N PRO A 196 17.21 27.58 2.77
CA PRO A 196 16.00 27.11 3.44
C PRO A 196 16.30 25.98 4.43
N GLU A 197 15.69 26.05 5.61
CA GLU A 197 15.83 25.05 6.67
C GLU A 197 14.64 24.07 6.72
N PHE A 198 13.52 24.43 6.10
CA PHE A 198 12.30 23.61 6.09
C PHE A 198 12.16 22.85 4.76
N GLY A 199 12.40 21.56 4.78
CA GLY A 199 12.07 20.63 3.71
C GLY A 199 10.56 20.44 3.60
N VAL A 200 10.07 20.33 2.38
CA VAL A 200 8.65 20.16 2.08
C VAL A 200 8.47 18.93 1.19
N LEU A 201 7.61 18.01 1.63
CA LEU A 201 7.33 16.74 0.96
C LEU A 201 5.81 16.55 0.77
N ASN A 202 5.36 16.26 -0.47
CA ASN A 202 3.97 15.85 -0.75
C ASN A 202 2.84 16.72 -0.13
N ILE A 203 3.04 18.04 0.00
CA ILE A 203 2.01 18.98 0.52
C ILE A 203 1.15 19.59 -0.61
N SER A 204 0.49 18.75 -1.39
CA SER A 204 -0.26 19.18 -2.59
C SER A 204 -1.27 20.32 -2.31
N THR A 205 -1.85 20.37 -1.11
CA THR A 205 -2.79 21.41 -0.65
C THR A 205 -2.13 22.76 -0.31
N LEU A 206 -0.85 22.79 0.05
CA LEU A 206 -0.12 24.00 0.47
C LEU A 206 0.94 24.46 -0.54
N ASP A 207 1.29 23.66 -1.53
CA ASP A 207 2.28 24.00 -2.57
C ASP A 207 1.92 25.33 -3.26
N ALA A 208 0.63 25.51 -3.53
CA ALA A 208 0.10 26.67 -4.22
C ALA A 208 0.22 27.98 -3.39
N PRO A 209 -0.30 28.08 -2.15
CA PRO A 209 -0.15 29.29 -1.33
C PRO A 209 1.31 29.61 -0.96
N LEU A 210 2.16 28.60 -0.72
CA LEU A 210 3.58 28.83 -0.45
C LEU A 210 4.32 29.43 -1.66
N THR A 211 3.93 29.00 -2.87
CA THR A 211 4.47 29.54 -4.12
C THR A 211 4.08 31.00 -4.35
N ILE A 212 2.81 31.37 -4.14
CA ILE A 212 2.36 32.78 -4.33
C ILE A 212 3.09 33.72 -3.39
N LYS A 213 3.28 33.31 -2.14
CA LYS A 213 3.93 34.13 -1.12
C LYS A 213 5.45 34.18 -1.25
N GLY A 214 6.03 33.51 -2.26
CA GLY A 214 7.48 33.48 -2.46
C GLY A 214 8.25 32.84 -1.31
N LEU A 215 7.64 31.86 -0.62
CA LEU A 215 8.23 31.24 0.56
C LEU A 215 9.20 30.10 0.19
N TYR A 216 9.07 29.53 -1.01
CA TYR A 216 10.06 28.59 -1.56
C TYR A 216 11.38 29.31 -1.88
N GLY A 217 12.50 28.66 -1.53
CA GLY A 217 13.84 29.25 -1.57
C GLY A 217 14.13 30.14 -0.36
N LYS A 218 13.14 30.88 0.16
CA LYS A 218 13.30 31.73 1.34
C LYS A 218 13.31 30.95 2.65
N VAL A 219 12.27 30.15 2.87
CA VAL A 219 12.04 29.39 4.12
C VAL A 219 11.95 27.90 3.81
N PHE A 220 11.26 27.56 2.72
CA PHE A 220 10.97 26.19 2.34
C PHE A 220 11.81 25.72 1.15
N LYS A 221 12.27 24.47 1.19
CA LYS A 221 12.83 23.74 0.06
C LYS A 221 11.92 22.59 -0.29
N ARG A 222 11.46 22.53 -1.53
CA ARG A 222 10.73 21.36 -2.03
C ARG A 222 11.71 20.19 -2.16
N ILE A 223 11.43 19.08 -1.50
CA ILE A 223 12.20 17.85 -1.66
C ILE A 223 11.61 17.10 -2.85
N SER A 224 12.44 16.85 -3.87
CA SER A 224 12.05 16.09 -5.06
C SER A 224 12.41 14.63 -4.87
N LEU A 225 11.42 13.75 -5.06
CA LEU A 225 11.60 12.29 -5.06
C LEU A 225 11.76 11.70 -6.47
N ASN A 226 12.02 12.55 -7.47
CA ASN A 226 12.29 12.16 -8.85
C ASN A 226 13.72 11.61 -8.99
N VAL A 227 14.04 10.59 -8.20
CA VAL A 227 15.26 9.79 -8.32
C VAL A 227 14.96 8.49 -9.04
N GLU A 228 15.83 8.16 -9.99
CA GLU A 228 15.88 6.85 -10.61
C GLU A 228 16.63 5.89 -9.70
N ILE A 229 16.06 4.70 -9.53
CA ILE A 229 16.62 3.66 -8.69
C ILE A 229 16.83 2.47 -9.61
N PRO A 230 18.08 2.01 -9.79
CA PRO A 230 18.37 0.89 -10.68
C PRO A 230 17.49 -0.31 -10.34
N LYS A 231 16.76 -0.80 -11.34
CA LYS A 231 15.92 -1.98 -11.17
C LYS A 231 16.80 -3.18 -10.84
N LYS A 232 16.33 -3.99 -9.90
CA LYS A 232 16.92 -5.30 -9.61
C LYS A 232 15.93 -6.39 -9.94
N GLU A 233 16.47 -7.54 -10.31
CA GLU A 233 15.69 -8.75 -10.50
C GLU A 233 15.15 -9.27 -9.16
N TYR A 234 14.12 -10.11 -9.25
CA TYR A 234 13.60 -10.83 -8.09
C TYR A 234 14.65 -11.82 -7.58
N ASN A 235 14.99 -11.74 -6.30
CA ASN A 235 15.91 -12.70 -5.69
C ASN A 235 15.10 -13.76 -4.91
N ILE A 236 14.96 -14.94 -5.51
CA ILE A 236 14.18 -16.05 -4.96
C ILE A 236 14.80 -16.55 -3.65
N ASP A 237 16.12 -16.70 -3.59
CA ASP A 237 16.82 -17.20 -2.41
C ASP A 237 16.66 -16.25 -1.23
N LEU A 238 16.84 -14.95 -1.47
CA LEU A 238 16.60 -13.92 -0.46
C LEU A 238 15.15 -13.98 0.05
N ARG A 239 14.16 -14.08 -0.84
CA ARG A 239 12.75 -14.15 -0.44
C ARG A 239 12.43 -15.40 0.37
N ASN A 240 13.02 -16.54 0.02
CA ASN A 240 12.86 -17.79 0.76
C ASN A 240 13.50 -17.71 2.15
N ASN A 241 14.66 -17.06 2.27
CA ASN A 241 15.31 -16.81 3.56
C ASN A 241 14.47 -15.86 4.42
N ILE A 242 13.98 -14.76 3.83
CA ILE A 242 13.26 -13.73 4.58
C ILE A 242 11.87 -14.19 5.03
N PHE A 243 11.10 -14.86 4.17
CA PHE A 243 9.74 -15.26 4.49
C PHE A 243 9.66 -16.77 4.70
N ASN A 244 9.54 -17.21 5.95
CA ASN A 244 9.37 -18.62 6.30
C ASN A 244 7.97 -18.85 6.87
N TYR A 245 7.33 -19.97 6.54
CA TYR A 245 6.00 -20.27 7.08
C TYR A 245 6.01 -20.46 8.61
N MET A 246 7.14 -20.86 9.18
CA MET A 246 7.32 -20.96 10.64
C MET A 246 7.22 -19.59 11.34
N ASP A 247 7.42 -18.48 10.62
CA ASP A 247 7.23 -17.13 11.18
C ASP A 247 5.78 -16.86 11.60
N PHE A 248 4.84 -17.67 11.08
CA PHE A 248 3.42 -17.59 11.40
C PHE A 248 3.00 -18.57 12.50
N ASP A 249 3.95 -19.24 13.17
CA ASP A 249 3.71 -20.01 14.38
C ASP A 249 3.71 -19.09 15.62
N ILE A 250 2.78 -18.12 15.58
CA ILE A 250 2.51 -17.20 16.68
C ILE A 250 1.04 -17.33 17.12
N ILE A 251 0.82 -17.13 18.41
CA ILE A 251 -0.49 -17.27 19.07
C ILE A 251 -1.58 -16.45 18.35
N GLU A 252 -1.27 -15.24 17.90
CA GLU A 252 -2.23 -14.36 17.23
C GLU A 252 -2.68 -14.89 15.86
N ILE A 253 -1.78 -15.56 15.13
CA ILE A 253 -2.17 -16.25 13.90
C ILE A 253 -3.06 -17.45 14.26
N ASP A 254 -2.76 -18.21 15.30
CA ASP A 254 -3.63 -19.33 15.69
C ASP A 254 -5.03 -18.86 16.11
N ILE A 255 -5.14 -17.72 16.82
CA ILE A 255 -6.41 -17.06 17.12
C ILE A 255 -7.16 -16.70 15.84
N LEU A 256 -6.48 -16.09 14.87
CA LEU A 256 -7.05 -15.75 13.56
C LEU A 256 -7.61 -16.98 12.85
N LEU A 257 -6.84 -18.06 12.80
CA LEU A 257 -7.21 -19.29 12.11
C LEU A 257 -8.35 -20.03 12.83
N ASN A 258 -8.39 -19.97 14.17
CA ASN A 258 -9.51 -20.48 14.96
C ASN A 258 -10.80 -19.70 14.67
N LYS A 259 -10.72 -18.38 14.51
CA LYS A 259 -11.87 -17.54 14.13
C LYS A 259 -12.38 -17.87 12.73
N LEU A 260 -11.49 -18.25 11.82
CA LEU A 260 -11.82 -18.80 10.50
C LEU A 260 -12.31 -20.27 10.57
N LYS A 261 -12.37 -20.89 11.75
CA LYS A 261 -12.81 -22.29 11.97
C LYS A 261 -12.08 -23.31 11.09
N LEU A 262 -10.77 -23.15 10.93
CA LEU A 262 -9.95 -24.04 10.10
C LEU A 262 -9.52 -25.27 10.87
N ASP A 263 -9.54 -26.43 10.20
CA ASP A 263 -8.95 -27.65 10.73
C ASP A 263 -7.41 -27.59 10.72
N TYR A 264 -6.76 -28.55 11.37
CA TYR A 264 -5.31 -28.59 11.50
C TYR A 264 -4.57 -28.61 10.14
N LYS A 265 -5.05 -29.41 9.18
CA LYS A 265 -4.43 -29.53 7.86
C LYS A 265 -4.51 -28.21 7.08
N THR A 266 -5.67 -27.55 7.13
CA THR A 266 -5.94 -26.28 6.46
C THR A 266 -5.17 -25.13 7.11
N LYS A 267 -4.97 -25.16 8.44
CA LYS A 267 -4.08 -24.21 9.13
C LYS A 267 -2.66 -24.25 8.58
N ILE A 268 -2.10 -25.44 8.37
CA ILE A 268 -0.75 -25.60 7.80
C ILE A 268 -0.70 -25.06 6.37
N LEU A 269 -1.69 -25.42 5.54
CA LEU A 269 -1.79 -24.90 4.16
C LEU A 269 -1.89 -23.37 4.14
N TYR A 270 -2.65 -22.80 5.06
CA TYR A 270 -2.81 -21.35 5.18
C TYR A 270 -1.49 -20.66 5.55
N LYS A 271 -0.75 -21.16 6.54
CA LYS A 271 0.56 -20.58 6.92
C LYS A 271 1.56 -20.66 5.76
N LYS A 272 1.60 -21.78 5.03
CA LYS A 272 2.43 -21.95 3.83
C LYS A 272 2.02 -21.01 2.70
N GLY A 273 0.71 -20.88 2.47
CA GLY A 273 0.15 -19.99 1.47
C GLY A 273 0.43 -18.51 1.78
N LEU A 274 0.36 -18.11 3.05
CA LEU A 274 0.75 -16.78 3.51
C LEU A 274 2.24 -16.50 3.28
N ALA A 275 3.12 -17.47 3.57
CA ALA A 275 4.55 -17.34 3.27
C ALA A 275 4.80 -17.14 1.77
N ASN A 276 4.18 -17.98 0.94
CA ASN A 276 4.30 -17.90 -0.52
C ASN A 276 3.73 -16.59 -1.07
N PHE A 277 2.63 -16.10 -0.50
CA PHE A 277 2.05 -14.81 -0.84
C PHE A 277 3.04 -13.67 -0.58
N LEU A 278 3.71 -13.65 0.57
CA LEU A 278 4.75 -12.64 0.84
C LEU A 278 5.94 -12.81 -0.12
N ARG A 279 6.40 -14.04 -0.38
CA ARG A 279 7.48 -14.27 -1.35
C ARG A 279 7.14 -13.73 -2.73
N GLU A 280 5.91 -13.90 -3.20
CA GLU A 280 5.49 -13.44 -4.53
C GLU A 280 5.28 -11.92 -4.58
N PHE A 281 4.55 -11.36 -3.61
CA PHE A 281 4.07 -9.98 -3.68
C PHE A 281 4.78 -8.96 -2.80
N TYR A 282 5.73 -9.37 -1.95
CA TYR A 282 6.51 -8.39 -1.21
C TYR A 282 7.28 -7.49 -2.20
N PRO A 283 7.06 -6.16 -2.17
CA PRO A 283 7.56 -5.27 -3.21
C PRO A 283 9.09 -5.27 -3.32
N ARG A 284 9.62 -5.27 -4.54
CA ARG A 284 11.08 -5.19 -4.77
C ARG A 284 11.70 -3.95 -4.17
N HIS A 285 10.98 -2.82 -4.15
CA HIS A 285 11.46 -1.58 -3.56
C HIS A 285 11.79 -1.73 -2.08
N SER A 286 11.04 -2.56 -1.36
CA SER A 286 11.19 -2.78 0.08
C SER A 286 12.16 -3.93 0.41
N LEU A 287 12.70 -4.64 -0.59
CA LEU A 287 13.55 -5.82 -0.40
C LEU A 287 14.84 -5.75 -1.23
N GLU A 288 14.82 -6.15 -2.50
CA GLU A 288 16.01 -6.23 -3.34
C GLU A 288 16.63 -4.85 -3.63
N MET A 289 15.76 -3.85 -3.82
CA MET A 289 16.17 -2.47 -4.15
C MET A 289 16.36 -1.59 -2.92
N PHE A 290 16.24 -2.14 -1.71
CA PHE A 290 16.29 -1.39 -0.45
C PHE A 290 17.55 -0.52 -0.35
N LYS A 291 18.73 -1.09 -0.56
CA LYS A 291 20.00 -0.33 -0.51
C LYS A 291 20.04 0.80 -1.54
N GLY A 292 19.56 0.53 -2.76
CA GLY A 292 19.49 1.53 -3.81
C GLY A 292 18.56 2.71 -3.46
N HIS A 293 17.42 2.42 -2.80
CA HIS A 293 16.54 3.46 -2.26
C HIS A 293 17.23 4.31 -1.20
N VAL A 294 17.90 3.68 -0.22
CA VAL A 294 18.64 4.39 0.83
C VAL A 294 19.69 5.31 0.22
N ASP A 295 20.55 4.77 -0.65
CA ASP A 295 21.66 5.53 -1.24
C ASP A 295 21.18 6.69 -2.13
N ALA A 296 20.12 6.48 -2.92
CA ALA A 296 19.56 7.51 -3.79
C ALA A 296 18.85 8.61 -3.00
N LEU A 297 18.01 8.26 -2.03
CA LEU A 297 17.18 9.21 -1.29
C LEU A 297 17.96 9.94 -0.19
N ASN A 298 19.04 9.36 0.31
CA ASN A 298 19.94 10.03 1.24
C ASN A 298 20.57 11.29 0.61
N LYS A 299 20.73 11.32 -0.72
CA LYS A 299 21.23 12.48 -1.48
C LYS A 299 20.17 13.57 -1.66
N CYS A 300 18.89 13.26 -1.52
CA CYS A 300 17.79 14.23 -1.62
C CYS A 300 17.66 15.14 -0.39
N LEU A 301 18.32 14.79 0.73
CA LEU A 301 18.30 15.57 1.96
C LEU A 301 19.54 16.46 2.05
N ASP A 302 19.37 17.74 1.75
CA ASP A 302 20.42 18.74 1.96
C ASP A 302 20.78 18.87 3.43
N LYS A 303 22.05 19.22 3.69
CA LYS A 303 22.55 19.46 5.05
C LYS A 303 21.88 20.65 5.75
N SER A 304 21.31 21.59 5.00
CA SER A 304 20.63 22.76 5.57
C SER A 304 19.24 22.44 6.14
N ILE A 305 18.63 21.32 5.73
CA ILE A 305 17.27 20.96 6.13
C ILE A 305 17.28 20.45 7.57
N LYS A 306 16.62 21.18 8.47
CA LYS A 306 16.45 20.83 9.90
C LYS A 306 15.07 20.28 10.22
N VAL A 307 14.09 20.61 9.39
CA VAL A 307 12.69 20.24 9.57
C VAL A 307 12.09 19.77 8.24
N ILE A 308 11.28 18.71 8.24
CA ILE A 308 10.49 18.28 7.09
C ILE A 308 9.01 18.42 7.42
N ILE A 309 8.27 19.07 6.52
CA ILE A 309 6.81 19.15 6.55
C ILE A 309 6.26 18.22 5.47
N THR A 310 5.43 17.26 5.84
CA THR A 310 4.82 16.28 4.93
C THR A 310 3.30 16.37 4.93
N GLY A 311 2.65 16.16 3.77
CA GLY A 311 1.21 16.41 3.60
C GLY A 311 0.32 15.19 3.37
N CYS A 312 0.87 13.99 3.23
CA CYS A 312 0.11 12.77 2.97
C CYS A 312 0.78 11.55 3.61
N GLN A 313 0.05 10.42 3.63
CA GLN A 313 0.63 9.10 3.88
C GLN A 313 1.88 8.94 3.00
N ALA A 314 2.96 8.48 3.62
CA ALA A 314 4.22 8.28 2.93
C ALA A 314 4.03 7.20 1.87
N ASP A 315 4.20 7.55 0.58
CA ASP A 315 4.47 6.55 -0.45
C ASP A 315 5.82 5.86 -0.17
N THR A 316 6.12 4.78 -0.89
CA THR A 316 7.34 3.98 -0.65
C THR A 316 8.62 4.85 -0.60
N LYS A 317 8.79 5.79 -1.53
CA LYS A 317 9.98 6.68 -1.58
C LYS A 317 9.98 7.68 -0.42
N SER A 318 8.82 8.23 -0.07
CA SER A 318 8.63 9.12 1.06
C SER A 318 8.94 8.40 2.37
N ALA A 319 8.56 7.14 2.50
CA ALA A 319 8.84 6.34 3.69
C ALA A 319 10.36 6.23 3.90
N TYR A 320 11.11 5.87 2.86
CA TYR A 320 12.59 5.88 2.90
C TYR A 320 13.16 7.23 3.29
N LEU A 321 12.74 8.30 2.61
CA LEU A 321 13.25 9.65 2.89
C LEU A 321 13.00 10.07 4.35
N LEU A 322 11.80 9.81 4.87
CA LEU A 322 11.43 10.16 6.25
C LEU A 322 12.19 9.31 7.27
N SER A 323 12.46 8.02 6.98
CA SER A 323 13.30 7.18 7.83
C SER A 323 14.74 7.67 7.89
N ILE A 324 15.32 8.04 6.74
CA ILE A 324 16.66 8.64 6.67
C ILE A 324 16.69 9.97 7.43
N ALA A 325 15.65 10.80 7.29
CA ALA A 325 15.53 12.06 8.00
C ALA A 325 15.49 11.87 9.52
N ARG A 326 14.73 10.89 10.03
CA ARG A 326 14.73 10.51 11.46
C ARG A 326 16.11 10.12 11.95
N LYS A 327 16.83 9.28 11.19
CA LYS A 327 18.21 8.92 11.53
C LYS A 327 19.13 10.14 11.62
N ARG A 328 18.95 11.11 10.72
CA ARG A 328 19.68 12.40 10.73
C ARG A 328 19.18 13.39 11.80
N LYS A 329 18.26 12.98 12.69
CA LYS A 329 17.64 13.82 13.73
C LYS A 329 16.91 15.06 13.17
N ILE A 330 16.45 14.99 11.92
CA ILE A 330 15.63 16.02 11.29
C ILE A 330 14.22 15.90 11.85
N LYS A 331 13.63 17.01 12.33
CA LYS A 331 12.27 17.01 12.88
C LYS A 331 11.25 16.83 11.75
N ILE A 332 10.24 16.00 11.95
CA ILE A 332 9.20 15.73 10.94
C ILE A 332 7.85 16.19 11.47
N PHE A 333 7.16 17.04 10.71
CA PHE A 333 5.79 17.46 10.97
C PHE A 333 4.88 16.93 9.87
N SER A 334 3.90 16.13 10.25
CA SER A 334 2.85 15.68 9.34
C SER A 334 1.68 16.63 9.41
N LEU A 335 1.34 17.24 8.28
CA LEU A 335 0.10 17.98 8.10
C LEU A 335 -1.01 16.96 7.90
N GLN A 336 -1.87 16.82 8.89
CA GLN A 336 -3.06 15.99 8.80
C GLN A 336 -4.26 16.93 8.64
N HIS A 337 -5.14 16.63 7.67
CA HIS A 337 -6.47 17.24 7.70
C HIS A 337 -7.18 16.69 8.94
N GLY A 338 -7.80 17.53 9.76
CA GLY A 338 -8.61 17.06 10.89
C GLY A 338 -9.70 16.13 10.36
N GLY A 339 -9.63 14.83 10.67
CA GLY A 339 -10.45 13.79 10.04
C GLY A 339 -11.96 14.09 10.07
N TYR A 340 -12.73 13.41 9.22
CA TYR A 340 -14.20 13.48 9.16
C TYR A 340 -14.91 13.48 10.53
N LEU A 341 -14.36 12.76 11.52
CA LEU A 341 -14.82 12.74 12.91
C LEU A 341 -14.66 14.10 13.65
N GLY A 342 -13.59 14.85 13.38
CA GLY A 342 -13.37 16.18 13.95
C GLY A 342 -14.31 17.24 13.37
N TYR A 343 -14.74 17.08 12.12
CA TYR A 343 -15.76 17.95 11.51
C TYR A 343 -17.16 17.72 12.09
N MET A 344 -17.47 16.49 12.52
CA MET A 344 -18.75 16.21 13.20
C MET A 344 -18.78 16.69 14.66
N GLN A 345 -17.64 16.68 15.37
CA GLN A 345 -17.58 17.14 16.76
C GLN A 345 -17.56 18.66 16.90
N ASN A 346 -16.94 19.38 15.96
CA ASN A 346 -16.72 20.82 16.10
C ASN A 346 -17.72 21.70 15.37
N GLY A 347 -18.76 21.11 14.77
CA GLY A 347 -19.90 21.81 14.20
C GLY A 347 -19.55 22.67 12.97
N TYR A 348 -20.34 22.51 11.92
CA TYR A 348 -20.79 23.65 11.15
C TYR A 348 -22.19 24.01 11.62
#